data_AF-A0A448ST50-F1
#
_entry.id   AF-A0A448ST50-F1
#
_cell.length_a   1.000
_cell.length_b   1.000
_cell.length_c   1.000
_cell.angle_alpha   90.00
_cell.angle_beta   90.00
_cell.angle_gamma   90.00
#
_symmetry.space_group_name_H-M   'P 1'
#
loop_
_entity.id
_entity.type
_entity.pdbx_description
1 polymer ?
#
loop_
_entity_poly.entity_id
_entity_poly.type
_entity_poly.pdbx_seq_one_letter_code
_entity_poly.pdbx_strand_id
1 'polypeptide(L)'
;MDADLIAYETMMATQDASIWAFWSMIAAAFTAAATCIAVFVAIRALTSWKAQARSQELKDFSLAVYNFHTAVIRGPEIKEGKDLDDFEFRQKMFVYESLDMVYKSTLSMHDLRLRGNASRIYSELCAIQTAYLDYEIEKKEADTKILQIRTTNALLISSY
;
A
#
# COMPACT_ATOMS: atom_id res chain seq x y z
N MET A 1 -21.72 3.85 -75.86
CA MET A 1 -20.29 3.48 -75.94
C MET A 1 -19.49 4.05 -74.78
N ASP A 2 -19.36 5.37 -74.59
CA ASP A 2 -18.69 5.92 -73.38
C ASP A 2 -19.43 5.60 -72.08
N ALA A 3 -20.76 5.69 -72.10
CA ALA A 3 -21.58 5.38 -70.93
C ALA A 3 -21.46 3.90 -70.49
N ASP A 4 -21.29 2.97 -71.43
CA ASP A 4 -21.17 1.54 -71.15
C ASP A 4 -19.79 1.20 -70.58
N LEU A 5 -18.74 1.87 -71.09
CA LEU A 5 -17.37 1.74 -70.57
C LEU A 5 -17.26 2.30 -69.14
N ILE A 6 -17.81 3.50 -68.91
CA ILE A 6 -17.87 4.10 -67.57
C ILE A 6 -18.67 3.22 -66.60
N ALA A 7 -19.80 2.68 -67.04
CA ALA A 7 -20.61 1.77 -66.23
C ALA A 7 -19.85 0.48 -65.85
N TYR A 8 -19.07 -0.07 -66.79
CA TYR A 8 -18.26 -1.26 -66.56
C TYR A 8 -17.11 -1.01 -65.57
N GLU A 9 -16.35 0.08 -65.75
CA GLU A 9 -15.26 0.45 -64.83
C GLU A 9 -15.79 0.76 -63.43
N THR A 10 -16.92 1.45 -63.34
CA THR A 10 -17.60 1.72 -62.07
C THR A 10 -18.06 0.43 -61.39
N MET A 11 -18.56 -0.54 -62.16
CA MET A 11 -18.96 -1.86 -61.65
C MET A 11 -17.77 -2.62 -61.07
N MET A 12 -16.62 -2.66 -61.77
CA MET A 12 -15.41 -3.32 -61.26
C MET A 12 -14.87 -2.61 -60.01
N ALA A 13 -14.80 -1.28 -60.01
CA ALA A 13 -14.35 -0.51 -58.85
C ALA A 13 -15.26 -0.73 -57.62
N THR A 14 -16.58 -0.84 -57.84
CA THR A 14 -17.54 -1.14 -56.76
C THR A 14 -17.33 -2.55 -56.21
N GLN A 15 -17.02 -3.53 -57.08
CA GLN A 15 -16.73 -4.90 -56.68
C GLN A 15 -15.46 -4.96 -55.82
N ASP A 16 -14.37 -4.33 -56.27
CA ASP A 16 -13.11 -4.29 -55.51
C ASP A 16 -13.29 -3.58 -54.16
N ALA A 17 -14.00 -2.45 -54.14
CA ALA A 17 -14.33 -1.75 -52.90
C ALA A 17 -15.12 -2.63 -51.93
N SER A 18 -16.07 -3.44 -52.43
CA SER A 18 -16.86 -4.36 -51.59
C SER A 18 -16.02 -5.46 -50.94
N ILE A 19 -15.02 -5.98 -51.66
CA ILE A 19 -14.11 -7.02 -51.14
C ILE A 19 -13.24 -6.42 -50.02
N TRP A 20 -12.66 -5.24 -50.24
CA TRP A 20 -11.87 -4.55 -49.21
C TRP A 20 -12.71 -4.15 -47.99
N ALA A 21 -13.96 -3.73 -48.20
CA ALA A 21 -14.89 -3.43 -47.12
C ALA A 21 -15.19 -4.68 -46.26
N PHE A 22 -15.40 -5.84 -46.88
CA PHE A 22 -15.63 -7.09 -46.18
C PHE A 22 -14.43 -7.50 -45.30
N TRP A 23 -13.22 -7.45 -45.86
CA TRP A 23 -12.00 -7.74 -45.09
C TRP A 23 -11.77 -6.73 -43.97
N SER A 24 -12.08 -5.46 -44.21
CA SER A 24 -11.99 -4.40 -43.20
C SER A 24 -13.01 -4.60 -42.07
N MET A 25 -14.22 -5.07 -42.37
CA MET A 25 -15.23 -5.41 -41.36
C MET A 25 -14.76 -6.56 -40.47
N ILE A 26 -14.15 -7.60 -41.06
CA ILE A 26 -13.56 -8.72 -40.30
C ILE A 26 -12.43 -8.22 -39.40
N ALA A 27 -11.49 -7.43 -39.95
CA ALA A 27 -10.39 -6.87 -39.18
C ALA A 27 -10.91 -6.01 -38.02
N ALA A 28 -11.90 -5.15 -38.27
CA ALA A 28 -12.53 -4.33 -37.24
C ALA A 28 -13.19 -5.18 -36.14
N ALA A 29 -13.85 -6.29 -36.50
CA ALA A 29 -14.43 -7.20 -35.51
C ALA A 29 -13.36 -7.84 -34.61
N PHE A 30 -12.24 -8.29 -35.18
CA PHE A 30 -11.10 -8.82 -34.41
C PHE A 30 -10.46 -7.75 -33.51
N THR A 31 -10.25 -6.55 -34.03
CA THR A 31 -9.71 -5.44 -33.24
C THR A 31 -10.64 -5.07 -32.09
N ALA A 32 -11.94 -4.96 -32.34
CA ALA A 32 -12.93 -4.70 -31.29
C ALA A 32 -12.92 -5.78 -30.21
N ALA A 33 -12.84 -7.06 -30.60
CA ALA A 33 -12.72 -8.17 -29.66
C ALA A 33 -11.42 -8.09 -28.82
N ALA A 34 -10.28 -7.80 -29.45
CA ALA A 34 -9.01 -7.62 -28.76
C ALA A 34 -9.06 -6.45 -27.78
N THR A 35 -9.66 -5.32 -28.15
CA THR A 35 -9.86 -4.16 -27.26
C THR A 35 -10.73 -4.52 -26.06
N CYS A 36 -11.82 -5.26 -26.26
CA CYS A 36 -12.66 -5.74 -25.14
C CYS A 36 -11.87 -6.60 -24.15
N ILE A 37 -11.03 -7.50 -24.64
CA ILE A 37 -10.15 -8.33 -23.79
C ILE A 37 -9.15 -7.45 -23.04
N ALA A 38 -8.52 -6.50 -23.72
CA ALA A 38 -7.55 -5.58 -23.10
C ALA A 38 -8.19 -4.77 -21.97
N VAL A 39 -9.41 -4.25 -22.17
CA VAL A 39 -10.18 -3.54 -21.13
C VAL A 39 -10.48 -4.46 -19.95
N PHE A 40 -10.87 -5.70 -20.20
CA PHE A 40 -11.14 -6.68 -19.14
C PHE A 40 -9.90 -6.97 -18.29
N VAL A 41 -8.75 -7.17 -18.93
CA VAL A 41 -7.47 -7.38 -18.24
C VAL A 41 -7.06 -6.12 -17.46
N ALA A 42 -7.24 -4.93 -18.02
CA ALA A 42 -6.95 -3.67 -17.35
C ALA A 42 -7.77 -3.49 -16.07
N ILE A 43 -9.08 -3.80 -16.10
CA ILE A 43 -9.95 -3.76 -14.92
C ILE A 43 -9.43 -4.72 -13.84
N ARG A 44 -9.08 -5.96 -14.22
CA ARG A 44 -8.51 -6.97 -13.31
C ARG A 44 -7.21 -6.48 -12.69
N ALA A 45 -6.29 -5.93 -13.49
CA ALA A 45 -5.02 -5.39 -13.02
C ALA A 45 -5.23 -4.26 -11.99
N LEU A 46 -6.13 -3.32 -12.26
CA LEU A 46 -6.47 -2.23 -11.33
C LEU A 46 -7.00 -2.76 -9.99
N THR A 47 -7.86 -3.80 -10.01
CA THR A 47 -8.37 -4.39 -8.76
C THR A 47 -7.26 -5.09 -7.96
N SER A 48 -6.35 -5.79 -8.65
CA SER A 48 -5.23 -6.47 -8.01
C SER A 48 -4.26 -5.47 -7.37
N TRP A 49 -3.93 -4.38 -8.07
CA TRP A 49 -3.06 -3.33 -7.52
C TRP A 49 -3.62 -2.68 -6.26
N LYS A 50 -4.94 -2.45 -6.19
CA LYS A 50 -5.57 -1.94 -4.96
C LYS A 50 -5.43 -2.92 -3.80
N ALA A 51 -5.63 -4.22 -4.04
CA ALA A 51 -5.47 -5.24 -3.02
C ALA A 51 -4.00 -5.37 -2.57
N GLN A 52 -3.06 -5.32 -3.51
CA GLN A 52 -1.63 -5.36 -3.23
C GLN A 52 -1.16 -4.13 -2.44
N ALA A 53 -1.60 -2.93 -2.82
CA ALA A 53 -1.28 -1.69 -2.10
C ALA A 53 -1.76 -1.77 -0.64
N ARG A 54 -2.99 -2.24 -0.41
CA ARG A 54 -3.50 -2.44 0.95
C ARG A 54 -2.69 -3.44 1.76
N SER A 55 -2.27 -4.55 1.15
CA SER A 55 -1.43 -5.55 1.82
C SER A 55 -0.06 -4.98 2.17
N GLN A 56 0.53 -4.20 1.26
CA GLN A 56 1.81 -3.53 1.47
C GLN A 56 1.72 -2.50 2.61
N GLU A 57 0.67 -1.67 2.65
CA GLU A 57 0.42 -0.71 3.74
C GLU A 57 0.36 -1.39 5.12
N LEU A 58 -0.33 -2.53 5.21
CA LEU A 58 -0.41 -3.32 6.45
C LEU A 58 0.94 -3.89 6.87
N LYS A 59 1.70 -4.41 5.91
CA LYS A 59 3.03 -4.96 6.15
C LYS A 59 3.99 -3.87 6.64
N ASP A 60 3.97 -2.71 6.00
CA ASP A 60 4.84 -1.57 6.35
C ASP A 60 4.51 -1.05 7.75
N PHE A 61 3.21 -0.96 8.10
CA PHE A 61 2.77 -0.62 9.45
C PHE A 61 3.20 -1.65 10.49
N SER A 62 2.99 -2.94 10.21
CA SER A 62 3.41 -4.02 11.11
C SER A 62 4.92 -3.98 11.33
N LEU A 63 5.71 -3.83 10.27
CA LEU A 63 7.16 -3.71 10.36
C LEU A 63 7.58 -2.47 11.19
N ALA A 64 6.91 -1.34 11.02
CA ALA A 64 7.17 -0.14 11.83
C ALA A 64 6.91 -0.40 13.33
N VAL A 65 5.82 -1.08 13.68
CA VAL A 65 5.51 -1.44 15.08
C VAL A 65 6.53 -2.43 15.64
N TYR A 66 7.00 -3.39 14.84
CA TYR A 66 8.08 -4.30 15.24
C TYR A 66 9.41 -3.58 15.47
N ASN A 67 9.74 -2.62 14.61
CA ASN A 67 10.92 -1.78 14.75
C ASN A 67 10.83 -0.92 16.01
N PHE A 68 9.67 -0.32 16.29
CA PHE A 68 9.42 0.42 17.53
C PHE A 68 9.60 -0.47 18.76
N HIS A 69 9.05 -1.69 18.76
CA HIS A 69 9.24 -2.61 19.86
C HIS A 69 10.74 -2.93 20.09
N THR A 70 11.46 -3.19 19.01
CA THR A 70 12.90 -3.46 19.06
C THR A 70 13.69 -2.24 19.56
N ALA A 71 13.28 -1.03 19.19
CA ALA A 71 13.89 0.20 19.65
C ALA A 71 13.70 0.37 21.16
N VAL A 72 12.52 0.10 21.70
CA VAL A 72 12.25 0.16 23.15
C VAL A 72 13.10 -0.87 23.92
N ILE A 73 13.21 -2.10 23.42
CA ILE A 73 14.07 -3.14 24.03
C ILE A 73 15.54 -2.70 24.09
N ARG A 74 16.01 -2.01 23.05
CA ARG A 74 17.38 -1.50 22.92
C ARG A 74 17.56 -0.08 23.49
N GLY A 75 16.48 0.50 24.00
CA GLY A 75 16.47 1.83 24.58
C GLY A 75 17.25 1.88 25.90
N PRO A 76 17.63 3.08 26.35
CA PRO A 76 18.38 3.25 27.58
C PRO A 76 17.49 2.94 28.80
N GLU A 77 18.10 2.55 29.92
CA GLU A 77 17.38 2.52 31.19
C GLU A 77 17.32 3.93 31.76
N ILE A 78 16.24 4.62 31.42
CA ILE A 78 16.03 6.01 31.81
C ILE A 78 15.62 6.02 33.28
N LYS A 79 16.34 6.78 34.11
CA LYS A 79 16.07 6.97 35.55
C LYS A 79 16.02 8.45 35.87
N GLU A 80 15.17 8.83 36.81
CA GLU A 80 15.02 10.23 37.24
C GLU A 80 16.34 10.78 37.78
N GLY A 81 16.69 12.01 37.38
CA GLY A 81 17.87 12.72 37.90
C GLY A 81 19.23 12.27 37.36
N LYS A 82 19.27 11.37 36.37
CA LYS A 82 20.52 11.00 35.67
C LYS A 82 20.62 11.74 34.34
N ASP A 83 21.70 12.51 34.16
CA ASP A 83 22.06 13.04 32.84
C ASP A 83 22.36 11.87 31.89
N LEU A 84 21.72 11.89 30.72
CA LEU A 84 21.96 10.90 29.68
C LEU A 84 23.32 11.19 29.04
N ASP A 85 24.15 10.16 28.90
CA ASP A 85 25.33 10.27 28.05
C ASP A 85 24.94 10.37 26.57
N ASP A 86 25.88 10.75 25.69
CA ASP A 86 25.65 10.88 24.25
C ASP A 86 25.11 9.60 23.59
N PHE A 87 25.47 8.42 24.12
CA PHE A 87 24.99 7.14 23.62
C PHE A 87 23.55 6.87 24.06
N GLU A 88 23.23 7.04 25.34
CA GLU A 88 21.88 6.93 25.90
C GLU A 88 20.92 7.94 25.25
N PHE A 89 21.37 9.18 25.02
CA PHE A 89 20.59 10.18 24.30
C PHE A 89 20.25 9.72 22.86
N ARG A 90 21.21 9.15 22.13
CA ARG A 90 20.98 8.60 20.79
C ARG A 90 20.00 7.42 20.83
N GLN A 91 20.09 6.54 21.82
CA GLN A 91 19.14 5.44 21.96
C GLN A 91 17.72 5.97 22.28
N LYS A 92 17.59 6.99 23.13
CA LYS A 92 16.32 7.67 23.39
C LYS A 92 15.74 8.29 22.11
N MET A 93 16.56 8.95 21.30
CA MET A 93 16.14 9.50 20.02
C MET A 93 15.69 8.41 19.03
N PHE A 94 16.40 7.29 18.98
CA PHE A 94 16.01 6.15 18.14
C PHE A 94 14.61 5.59 18.51
N VAL A 95 14.29 5.55 19.81
CA VAL A 95 12.94 5.19 20.27
C VAL A 95 11.90 6.19 19.74
N TYR A 96 12.16 7.50 19.83
CA TYR A 96 11.29 8.53 19.25
C TYR A 96 11.09 8.36 17.75
N GLU A 97 12.16 8.25 16.98
CA GLU A 97 12.12 8.10 15.53
C GLU A 97 11.38 6.83 15.10
N SER A 98 11.54 5.73 15.84
CA SER A 98 10.84 4.49 15.54
C SER A 98 9.32 4.59 15.74
N LEU A 99 8.84 5.38 16.72
CA LEU A 99 7.41 5.67 16.84
C LEU A 99 6.91 6.60 15.74
N ASP A 100 7.73 7.57 15.31
CA ASP A 100 7.41 8.42 14.16
C ASP A 100 7.24 7.60 12.87
N MET A 101 7.99 6.50 12.69
CA MET A 101 7.73 5.56 11.59
C MET A 101 6.36 4.88 11.69
N VAL A 102 5.89 4.55 12.90
CA VAL A 102 4.53 4.02 13.12
C VAL A 102 3.48 5.07 12.77
N TYR A 103 3.71 6.33 13.15
CA TYR A 103 2.84 7.45 12.79
C TYR A 103 2.75 7.63 11.27
N LYS A 104 3.90 7.71 10.59
CA LYS A 104 3.97 7.88 9.13
C LYS A 104 3.28 6.74 8.39
N SER A 105 3.54 5.49 8.79
CA SER A 105 2.89 4.33 8.17
C SER A 105 1.38 4.29 8.42
N THR A 106 0.91 4.78 9.56
CA THR A 106 -0.53 4.99 9.81
C THR A 106 -1.12 6.01 8.85
N LEU A 107 -0.46 7.17 8.67
CA LEU A 107 -0.94 8.23 7.79
C LEU A 107 -0.95 7.82 6.31
N SER A 108 -0.01 6.98 5.88
CA SER A 108 0.08 6.50 4.50
C SER A 108 -1.03 5.51 4.12
N MET A 109 -1.82 5.03 5.08
CA MET A 109 -2.93 4.12 4.80
C MET A 109 -4.07 4.84 4.06
N HIS A 110 -4.49 4.28 2.94
CA HIS A 110 -5.57 4.86 2.13
C HIS A 110 -6.96 4.47 2.63
N ASP A 111 -7.11 3.28 3.20
CA ASP A 111 -8.40 2.82 3.74
C ASP A 111 -8.68 3.49 5.10
N LEU A 112 -9.81 4.21 5.18
CA LEU A 112 -10.20 4.95 6.38
C LEU A 112 -10.41 4.07 7.62
N ARG A 113 -10.96 2.87 7.44
CA ARG A 113 -11.22 1.95 8.56
C ARG A 113 -9.91 1.34 9.06
N LEU A 114 -9.07 0.93 8.13
CA LEU A 114 -7.71 0.43 8.40
C LEU A 114 -6.91 1.48 9.17
N ARG A 115 -6.89 2.71 8.65
CA ARG A 115 -6.20 3.85 9.27
C ARG A 115 -6.75 4.17 10.65
N GLY A 116 -8.07 4.12 10.84
CA GLY A 116 -8.70 4.32 12.14
C GLY A 116 -8.23 3.28 13.18
N ASN A 117 -8.16 2.01 12.78
CA ASN A 117 -7.64 0.95 13.65
C ASN A 117 -6.14 1.10 13.94
N ALA A 118 -5.33 1.41 12.92
CA ALA A 118 -3.90 1.65 13.09
C ALA A 118 -3.62 2.89 13.97
N SER A 119 -4.43 3.94 13.85
CA SER A 119 -4.34 5.15 14.68
C SER A 119 -4.63 4.88 16.15
N ARG A 120 -5.54 3.95 16.47
CA ARG A 120 -5.77 3.50 17.85
C ARG A 120 -4.54 2.80 18.42
N ILE A 121 -3.98 1.86 17.65
CA ILE A 121 -2.73 1.16 18.03
C ILE A 121 -1.60 2.17 18.22
N TYR A 122 -1.43 3.11 17.29
CA TYR A 122 -0.45 4.19 17.43
C TYR A 122 -0.64 5.01 18.70
N SER A 123 -1.89 5.34 19.05
CA SER A 123 -2.18 6.11 20.27
C SER A 123 -1.82 5.33 21.53
N GLU A 124 -2.07 4.01 21.55
CA GLU A 124 -1.65 3.12 22.65
C GLU A 124 -0.13 3.05 22.76
N LEU A 125 0.59 2.89 21.64
CA LEU A 125 2.05 2.86 21.60
C LEU A 125 2.67 4.20 22.01
N CYS A 126 2.03 5.31 21.62
CA CYS A 126 2.42 6.66 22.02
C CYS A 126 2.32 6.83 23.53
N ALA A 127 1.20 6.42 24.14
CA ALA A 127 1.04 6.46 25.59
C ALA A 127 2.13 5.64 26.32
N ILE A 128 2.49 4.47 25.79
CA ILE A 128 3.57 3.65 26.35
C ILE A 128 4.93 4.36 26.20
N GLN A 129 5.21 4.94 25.03
CA GLN A 129 6.45 5.68 24.82
C GLN A 129 6.55 6.86 25.78
N THR A 130 5.51 7.68 25.90
CA THR A 130 5.49 8.84 26.81
C THR A 130 5.77 8.38 28.24
N ALA A 131 5.03 7.38 28.74
CA ALA A 131 5.24 6.84 30.08
C ALA A 131 6.67 6.31 30.29
N TYR A 132 7.25 5.64 29.28
CA TYR A 132 8.63 5.14 29.35
C TYR A 132 9.66 6.29 29.35
N LEU A 133 9.44 7.33 28.55
CA LEU A 133 10.35 8.46 28.41
C LEU A 133 10.27 9.46 29.57
N ASP A 134 9.13 9.50 30.24
CA ASP A 134 8.83 10.28 31.44
C ASP A 134 9.11 9.49 32.72
N TYR A 135 9.80 8.34 32.63
CA TYR A 135 10.25 7.53 33.77
C TYR A 135 9.11 6.88 34.58
N GLU A 136 7.88 6.93 34.09
CA GLU A 136 6.71 6.38 34.79
C GLU A 136 6.69 4.86 34.76
N ILE A 137 7.26 4.24 33.71
CA ILE A 137 7.35 2.79 33.55
C ILE A 137 8.78 2.36 33.22
N GLU A 138 9.14 1.18 33.70
CA GLU A 138 10.42 0.57 33.35
C GLU A 138 10.43 0.04 31.91
N LYS A 139 11.61 -0.04 31.30
CA LYS A 139 11.82 -0.63 29.98
C LYS A 139 11.17 -2.02 29.83
N LYS A 140 11.28 -2.86 30.86
CA LYS A 140 10.71 -4.23 30.86
C LYS A 140 9.18 -4.21 30.86
N GLU A 141 8.58 -3.24 31.55
CA GLU A 141 7.14 -3.04 31.56
C GLU A 141 6.67 -2.54 30.18
N ALA A 142 7.39 -1.59 29.58
CA ALA A 142 7.12 -1.11 28.23
C ALA A 142 7.20 -2.24 27.17
N ASP A 143 8.26 -3.06 27.21
CA ASP A 143 8.44 -4.27 26.38
C ASP A 143 7.23 -5.22 26.51
N THR A 144 6.82 -5.52 27.74
CA THR A 144 5.68 -6.41 28.00
C THR A 144 4.37 -5.85 27.43
N LYS A 145 4.10 -4.55 27.64
CA LYS A 145 2.88 -3.88 27.12
C LYS A 145 2.87 -3.86 25.60
N ILE A 146 3.99 -3.54 24.96
CA ILE A 146 4.09 -3.51 23.48
C ILE A 146 3.94 -4.92 22.92
N LEU A 147 4.54 -5.93 23.56
CA LEU A 147 4.39 -7.32 23.16
C LEU A 147 2.92 -7.76 23.22
N GLN A 148 2.18 -7.39 24.27
CA GLN A 148 0.75 -7.68 24.39
C GLN A 148 -0.07 -7.04 23.26
N ILE A 149 0.20 -5.77 22.93
CA ILE A 149 -0.44 -5.09 21.79
C ILE A 149 -0.17 -5.86 20.50
N ARG A 150 1.07 -6.27 20.25
CA ARG A 150 1.47 -6.99 19.04
C ARG A 150 0.83 -8.36 18.91
N THR A 151 0.66 -9.09 20.00
CA THR A 151 0.12 -10.46 19.99
C THR A 151 -1.40 -10.54 20.11
N THR A 152 -2.06 -9.44 20.52
CA THR A 152 -3.53 -9.41 20.69
C THR A 152 -4.23 -8.73 19.53
N ASN A 153 -3.60 -7.74 18.87
CA ASN A 153 -4.23 -6.99 17.80
C ASN A 153 -4.23 -7.76 16.47
N ALA A 154 -5.42 -8.10 15.99
CA ALA A 154 -5.61 -8.82 14.72
C ALA A 154 -4.90 -8.16 13.53
N LEU A 155 -4.83 -6.82 13.50
CA LEU A 155 -4.19 -6.04 12.44
C LEU A 155 -2.67 -6.29 12.35
N LEU A 156 -2.03 -6.62 13.47
CA LEU A 156 -0.59 -6.92 13.57
C LEU A 156 -0.29 -8.41 13.43
N ILE A 157 -1.24 -9.28 13.78
CA ILE A 157 -1.10 -10.74 13.66
C ILE A 157 -1.29 -11.18 12.20
N SER A 158 -2.21 -10.57 11.46
CA SER A 158 -2.59 -10.98 10.11
C SER A 158 -1.58 -10.60 9.02
N SER A 159 -0.44 -10.00 9.37
CA SER A 159 0.61 -9.61 8.41
C SER A 159 1.63 -10.72 8.12
N TYR A 160 1.41 -11.93 8.63
CA TYR A 160 2.20 -13.14 8.35
C TYR A 160 1.55 -14.01 7.27
#